data_AF-A0A1H5W4H8-F1
#
_entry.id   AF-A0A1H5W4H8-F1
#
_cell.length_a   1.000
_cell.length_b   1.000
_cell.length_c   1.000
_cell.angle_alpha   90.00
_cell.angle_beta   90.00
_cell.angle_gamma   90.00
#
_symmetry.space_group_name_H-M   'P 1'
#
loop_
_entity.id
_entity.type
_entity.pdbx_description
1 polymer ?
#
loop_
_entity_poly.entity_id
_entity_poly.type
_entity_poly.pdbx_seq_one_letter_code
_entity_poly.pdbx_strand_id
1 'polypeptide(L)'
;MKISRILAVLALSVGVITACKHSTNTALFDNFEWTEVVATDFSAVDRWEPRAGLQAVEFNSQLYVIAGRTPLPPTPPDFNPFASQIHGDVWVSSDVGSTWYELLADAESEGLWKNRAYFEAVTTKDYIYILGGQNFTTVLPPTAPDFQTVVLPSEFFKDVWRSSDGVNWEQMTSDAEWATLSENCAQPGATTQGRAGLSAVYFKGKIWVMGGSQGDDNSIGGGENCRQFYNDVWYSEDGVEWIQATGDAPWEARAGGVALVKNGWLYYMGGEKGFVAETDYFNDVWRSRDGANWQQVTGPSGAGWSPRPGHKCSVVGNNFVCMGGFGTPTNPSDIWVSGDGANWEQISDSPWNNDPTSSIFFCDPNKPDELVCDNIRYDFDMLTYSYGNFGQQQAILTFGGDREVFFFVEGELNYLRVENDVWRYGPPD
;
A
#
# COMPACT_ATOMS: atom_id res chain seq x y z
N MET A 1 39.45 64.17 24.97
CA MET A 1 39.57 62.72 24.73
C MET A 1 38.33 62.02 25.31
N LYS A 2 37.27 61.89 24.52
CA LYS A 2 36.05 61.12 24.86
C LYS A 2 35.63 60.40 23.57
N ILE A 3 35.79 59.09 23.54
CA ILE A 3 35.37 58.22 22.45
C ILE A 3 33.94 57.79 22.78
N SER A 4 32.97 58.18 21.95
CA SER A 4 31.60 57.66 22.03
C SER A 4 31.52 56.41 21.17
N ARG A 5 31.20 55.27 21.79
CA ARG A 5 30.91 54.00 21.10
C ARG A 5 29.45 54.02 20.67
N ILE A 6 29.21 53.96 19.36
CA ILE A 6 27.88 53.71 18.79
C ILE A 6 27.62 52.21 18.87
N LEU A 7 26.63 51.81 19.67
CA LEU A 7 26.09 50.46 19.71
C LEU A 7 25.06 50.33 18.57
N ALA A 8 25.34 49.54 17.55
CA ALA A 8 24.36 49.15 16.54
C ALA A 8 23.57 47.95 17.07
N VAL A 9 22.29 48.15 17.37
CA VAL A 9 21.35 47.07 17.67
C VAL A 9 20.81 46.55 16.33
N LEU A 10 21.23 45.34 15.94
CA LEU A 10 20.59 44.62 14.84
C LEU A 10 19.22 44.15 15.31
N ALA A 11 18.15 44.76 14.80
CA ALA A 11 16.80 44.21 14.92
C ALA A 11 16.69 43.02 13.96
N LEU A 12 16.69 41.79 14.51
CA LEU A 12 16.25 40.61 13.77
C LEU A 12 14.73 40.75 13.53
N SER A 13 14.34 41.05 12.30
CA SER A 13 12.96 40.88 11.87
C SER A 13 12.66 39.38 11.76
N VAL A 14 12.01 38.83 12.78
CA VAL A 14 11.36 37.52 12.68
C VAL A 14 10.21 37.68 11.68
N GLY A 15 10.47 37.33 10.43
CA GLY A 15 9.42 37.19 9.43
C GLY A 15 8.54 36.01 9.84
N VAL A 16 7.35 36.31 10.35
CA VAL A 16 6.28 35.32 10.48
C VAL A 16 5.92 34.91 9.06
N ILE A 17 6.42 33.77 8.61
CA ILE A 17 5.94 33.11 7.40
C ILE A 17 4.52 32.66 7.75
N THR A 18 3.53 33.47 7.38
CA THR A 18 2.13 33.03 7.38
C THR A 18 2.04 31.93 6.33
N ALA A 19 2.05 30.67 6.76
CA ALA A 19 1.74 29.56 5.88
C ALA A 19 0.37 29.84 5.26
N CYS A 20 0.31 29.98 3.93
CA CYS A 20 -0.95 29.99 3.22
C CYS A 20 -1.65 28.67 3.52
N LYS A 21 -2.64 28.69 4.42
CA LYS A 21 -3.61 27.60 4.59
C LYS A 21 -4.19 27.35 3.21
N HIS A 22 -3.81 26.26 2.57
CA HIS A 22 -4.55 25.80 1.41
C HIS A 22 -5.84 25.24 1.98
N SER A 23 -6.97 25.87 1.65
CA SER A 23 -8.27 25.40 2.12
C SER A 23 -8.52 24.00 1.54
N THR A 24 -8.73 23.02 2.42
CA THR A 24 -9.34 21.75 2.04
C THR A 24 -10.69 22.05 1.39
N ASN A 25 -10.90 21.58 0.16
CA ASN A 25 -12.16 21.81 -0.55
C ASN A 25 -13.08 20.61 -0.34
N THR A 26 -13.70 20.51 0.83
CA THR A 26 -14.62 19.41 1.14
C THR A 26 -15.90 19.45 0.31
N ALA A 27 -16.34 20.65 -0.08
CA ALA A 27 -17.49 20.83 -0.98
C ALA A 27 -17.31 20.19 -2.38
N LEU A 28 -16.07 19.85 -2.78
CA LEU A 28 -15.84 19.04 -3.98
C LEU A 28 -16.50 17.66 -3.87
N PHE A 29 -16.43 17.06 -2.68
CA PHE A 29 -16.83 15.68 -2.43
C PHE A 29 -18.33 15.53 -2.11
N ASP A 30 -19.06 16.64 -1.92
CA ASP A 30 -20.52 16.64 -1.76
C ASP A 30 -21.25 16.04 -2.98
N ASN A 31 -20.62 16.10 -4.16
CA ASN A 31 -21.13 15.55 -5.40
C ASN A 31 -20.46 14.22 -5.78
N PHE A 32 -19.69 13.59 -4.90
CA PHE A 32 -19.07 12.30 -5.18
C PHE A 32 -19.94 11.17 -4.67
N GLU A 33 -20.09 10.13 -5.47
CA GLU A 33 -20.82 8.91 -5.12
C GLU A 33 -19.99 7.67 -5.42
N TRP A 34 -20.28 6.59 -4.69
CA TRP A 34 -19.72 5.27 -4.98
C TRP A 34 -20.59 4.58 -6.04
N THR A 35 -19.94 4.08 -7.08
CA THR A 35 -20.53 3.22 -8.10
C THR A 35 -19.79 1.89 -8.07
N GLU A 36 -20.52 0.79 -7.88
CA GLU A 36 -19.98 -0.56 -8.06
C GLU A 36 -19.83 -0.81 -9.56
N VAL A 37 -18.59 -0.84 -10.06
CA VAL A 37 -18.32 -1.09 -11.48
C VAL A 37 -18.46 -2.58 -11.77
N VAL A 38 -17.88 -3.40 -10.91
CA VAL A 38 -18.08 -4.84 -10.89
C VAL A 38 -18.07 -5.33 -9.45
N ALA A 39 -19.11 -6.07 -9.06
CA ALA A 39 -19.21 -6.71 -7.76
C ALA A 39 -18.19 -7.84 -7.60
N THR A 40 -17.86 -8.24 -6.38
CA THR A 40 -17.02 -9.42 -6.15
C THR A 40 -17.73 -10.69 -6.63
N ASP A 41 -16.98 -11.56 -7.32
CA ASP A 41 -17.42 -12.89 -7.73
C ASP A 41 -16.29 -13.90 -7.49
N PHE A 42 -16.50 -14.76 -6.49
CA PHE A 42 -15.58 -15.82 -6.09
C PHE A 42 -15.51 -16.99 -7.09
N SER A 43 -16.37 -16.99 -8.10
CA SER A 43 -16.44 -18.01 -9.14
C SER A 43 -16.11 -17.49 -10.54
N ALA A 44 -15.78 -16.20 -10.66
CA ALA A 44 -15.41 -15.60 -11.92
C ALA A 44 -14.14 -16.25 -12.47
N VAL A 45 -14.18 -16.54 -13.78
CA VAL A 45 -13.05 -17.07 -14.56
C VAL A 45 -12.68 -16.15 -15.72
N ASP A 46 -13.44 -15.07 -15.91
CA ASP A 46 -13.29 -14.06 -16.95
C ASP A 46 -12.62 -12.77 -16.45
N ARG A 47 -12.12 -12.79 -15.21
CA ARG A 47 -11.33 -11.74 -14.57
C ARG A 47 -10.46 -12.34 -13.46
N TRP A 48 -9.54 -11.54 -12.95
CA TRP A 48 -8.69 -11.86 -11.81
C TRP A 48 -9.50 -12.28 -10.57
N GLU A 49 -8.99 -13.30 -9.88
CA GLU A 49 -9.61 -13.86 -8.67
C GLU A 49 -9.48 -12.92 -7.46
N PRO A 50 -10.35 -13.08 -6.45
CA PRO A 50 -10.28 -12.29 -5.21
C PRO A 50 -8.93 -12.35 -4.52
N ARG A 51 -8.33 -11.19 -4.26
CA ARG A 51 -6.95 -11.09 -3.76
C ARG A 51 -6.65 -9.75 -3.08
N ALA A 52 -5.60 -9.76 -2.27
CA ALA A 52 -5.02 -8.59 -1.62
C ALA A 52 -3.52 -8.47 -1.91
N GLY A 53 -2.91 -7.35 -1.55
CA GLY A 53 -1.49 -7.07 -1.81
C GLY A 53 -1.15 -7.03 -3.30
N LEU A 54 -2.16 -6.84 -4.16
CA LEU A 54 -2.04 -6.64 -5.60
C LEU A 54 -1.55 -5.21 -5.90
N GLN A 55 -1.27 -4.95 -7.18
CA GLN A 55 -1.08 -3.59 -7.68
C GLN A 55 -2.02 -3.34 -8.87
N ALA A 56 -2.60 -2.15 -8.89
CA ALA A 56 -3.46 -1.63 -9.94
C ALA A 56 -2.88 -0.32 -10.47
N VAL A 57 -2.64 -0.25 -11.77
CA VAL A 57 -2.06 0.95 -12.41
C VAL A 57 -2.82 1.35 -13.66
N GLU A 58 -2.83 2.66 -13.94
CA GLU A 58 -3.23 3.16 -15.24
C GLU A 58 -1.99 3.34 -16.13
N PHE A 59 -2.02 2.73 -17.31
CA PHE A 59 -0.97 2.88 -18.31
C PHE A 59 -1.58 2.88 -19.71
N ASN A 60 -1.20 3.85 -20.54
CA ASN A 60 -1.76 4.04 -21.90
C ASN A 60 -3.30 4.02 -21.95
N SER A 61 -3.96 4.67 -20.98
CA SER A 61 -5.42 4.74 -20.87
C SER A 61 -6.11 3.39 -20.69
N GLN A 62 -5.38 2.41 -20.16
CA GLN A 62 -5.91 1.11 -19.75
C GLN A 62 -5.56 0.87 -18.29
N LEU A 63 -6.40 0.10 -17.61
CA LEU A 63 -6.17 -0.35 -16.24
C LEU A 63 -5.48 -1.71 -16.28
N TYR A 64 -4.49 -1.89 -15.43
CA TYR A 64 -3.81 -3.15 -15.23
C TYR A 64 -3.99 -3.60 -13.78
N VAL A 65 -4.24 -4.89 -13.56
CA VAL A 65 -4.13 -5.55 -12.26
C VAL A 65 -3.02 -6.57 -12.34
N ILE A 66 -2.10 -6.54 -11.38
CA ILE A 66 -0.87 -7.32 -11.39
C ILE A 66 -0.77 -8.08 -10.06
N ALA A 67 -0.62 -9.40 -10.17
CA ALA A 67 -0.24 -10.30 -9.07
C ALA A 67 -1.11 -10.15 -7.79
N GLY A 68 -0.53 -10.40 -6.61
CA GLY A 68 -1.21 -10.37 -5.31
C GLY A 68 -1.33 -11.76 -4.66
N ARG A 69 -2.14 -11.86 -3.60
CA ARG A 69 -2.33 -13.11 -2.84
C ARG A 69 -3.78 -13.40 -2.46
N THR A 70 -4.13 -14.68 -2.47
CA THR A 70 -5.42 -15.21 -2.02
C THR A 70 -5.19 -16.21 -0.88
N PRO A 71 -5.70 -15.96 0.33
CA PRO A 71 -5.61 -16.91 1.44
C PRO A 71 -6.26 -18.25 1.08
N LEU A 72 -5.62 -19.35 1.49
CA LEU A 72 -6.10 -20.71 1.27
C LEU A 72 -6.79 -21.26 2.52
N PRO A 73 -7.85 -22.06 2.37
CA PRO A 73 -8.43 -22.77 3.50
C PRO A 73 -7.39 -23.75 4.09
N PRO A 74 -7.30 -23.89 5.41
CA PRO A 74 -6.39 -24.83 6.04
C PRO A 74 -6.79 -26.26 5.67
N THR A 75 -5.84 -27.04 5.19
CA THR A 75 -6.06 -28.42 4.75
C THR A 75 -5.49 -29.41 5.77
N PRO A 76 -6.32 -30.20 6.48
CA PRO A 76 -5.82 -31.25 7.36
C PRO A 76 -4.92 -32.25 6.59
N PRO A 77 -3.79 -32.73 7.16
CA PRO A 77 -3.31 -32.54 8.54
C PRO A 77 -2.49 -31.27 8.78
N ASP A 78 -2.13 -30.54 7.73
CA ASP A 78 -1.23 -29.39 7.76
C ASP A 78 -2.02 -28.09 7.93
N PHE A 79 -2.25 -27.70 9.19
CA PHE A 79 -2.93 -26.45 9.50
C PHE A 79 -1.96 -25.26 9.34
N ASN A 80 -1.94 -24.65 8.15
CA ASN A 80 -1.28 -23.37 7.92
C ASN A 80 -2.33 -22.28 7.61
N PRO A 81 -2.77 -21.50 8.61
CA PRO A 81 -3.75 -20.43 8.41
C PRO A 81 -3.17 -19.24 7.62
N PHE A 82 -1.86 -19.23 7.34
CA PHE A 82 -1.17 -18.20 6.57
C PHE A 82 -0.90 -18.64 5.13
N ALA A 83 -1.31 -19.85 4.74
CA ALA A 83 -1.13 -20.33 3.39
C ALA A 83 -1.91 -19.43 2.41
N SER A 84 -1.26 -19.03 1.33
CA SER A 84 -1.88 -18.24 0.27
C SER A 84 -1.43 -18.75 -1.10
N GLN A 85 -2.34 -18.72 -2.07
CA GLN A 85 -1.98 -18.73 -3.48
C GLN A 85 -1.35 -17.37 -3.81
N ILE A 86 -0.16 -17.39 -4.39
CA ILE A 86 0.53 -16.17 -4.82
C ILE A 86 0.43 -16.08 -6.33
N HIS A 87 -0.15 -14.98 -6.80
CA HIS A 87 -0.44 -14.76 -8.20
C HIS A 87 0.75 -14.13 -8.92
N GLY A 88 0.90 -14.48 -10.20
CA GLY A 88 1.90 -13.94 -11.12
C GLY A 88 1.29 -13.43 -12.42
N ASP A 89 -0.03 -13.28 -12.46
CA ASP A 89 -0.79 -12.89 -13.63
C ASP A 89 -0.79 -11.37 -13.84
N VAL A 90 -1.14 -10.98 -15.06
CA VAL A 90 -1.40 -9.60 -15.47
C VAL A 90 -2.71 -9.56 -16.22
N TRP A 91 -3.63 -8.72 -15.75
CA TRP A 91 -4.93 -8.49 -16.36
C TRP A 91 -5.05 -7.06 -16.83
N VAL A 92 -5.77 -6.84 -17.93
CA VAL A 92 -6.00 -5.51 -18.49
C VAL A 92 -7.48 -5.23 -18.71
N SER A 93 -7.88 -3.99 -18.47
CA SER A 93 -9.22 -3.48 -18.77
C SER A 93 -9.13 -2.18 -19.57
N SER A 94 -9.95 -2.09 -20.63
CA SER A 94 -10.07 -0.90 -21.48
C SER A 94 -11.38 -0.13 -21.26
N ASP A 95 -12.21 -0.59 -20.33
CA ASP A 95 -13.55 -0.05 -20.04
C ASP A 95 -13.73 0.23 -18.55
N VAL A 96 -12.68 0.79 -17.94
CA VAL A 96 -12.69 1.27 -16.54
C VAL A 96 -12.96 0.14 -15.52
N GLY A 97 -12.58 -1.08 -15.86
CA GLY A 97 -12.64 -2.24 -14.97
C GLY A 97 -13.93 -3.05 -15.11
N SER A 98 -14.82 -2.73 -16.07
CA SER A 98 -16.04 -3.50 -16.32
C SER A 98 -15.77 -4.88 -16.94
N THR A 99 -14.80 -4.97 -17.86
CA THR A 99 -14.35 -6.24 -18.45
C THR A 99 -12.83 -6.35 -18.39
N TRP A 100 -12.35 -7.59 -18.31
CA TRP A 100 -10.94 -7.89 -18.13
C TRP A 100 -10.47 -8.93 -19.16
N TYR A 101 -9.20 -8.80 -19.53
CA TYR A 101 -8.51 -9.75 -20.40
C TYR A 101 -7.19 -10.14 -19.73
N GLU A 102 -6.94 -11.44 -19.62
CA GLU A 102 -5.66 -11.96 -19.13
C GLU A 102 -4.59 -11.76 -20.21
N LEU A 103 -3.54 -11.01 -19.86
CA LEU A 103 -2.38 -10.77 -20.71
C LEU A 103 -1.25 -11.77 -20.45
N LEU A 104 -1.10 -12.16 -19.19
CA LEU A 104 -0.09 -13.09 -18.71
C LEU A 104 -0.73 -13.91 -17.59
N ALA A 105 -0.71 -15.24 -17.71
CA ALA A 105 -1.34 -16.12 -16.72
C ALA A 105 -0.44 -16.37 -15.50
N ASP A 106 0.88 -16.47 -15.71
CA ASP A 106 1.84 -16.68 -14.63
C ASP A 106 3.25 -16.25 -15.06
N ALA A 107 3.73 -15.15 -14.51
CA ALA A 107 5.04 -14.59 -14.83
C ALA A 107 6.18 -15.54 -14.46
N GLU A 108 6.10 -16.24 -13.34
CA GLU A 108 7.16 -17.13 -12.87
C GLU A 108 7.32 -18.35 -13.79
N SER A 109 6.22 -18.97 -14.23
CA SER A 109 6.23 -20.08 -15.19
C SER A 109 6.79 -19.68 -16.57
N GLU A 110 6.63 -18.42 -16.97
CA GLU A 110 7.20 -17.85 -18.19
C GLU A 110 8.67 -17.39 -18.01
N GLY A 111 9.27 -17.60 -16.83
CA GLY A 111 10.66 -17.26 -16.54
C GLY A 111 10.91 -15.76 -16.34
N LEU A 112 9.87 -15.01 -15.97
CA LEU A 112 9.94 -13.58 -15.69
C LEU A 112 10.18 -13.33 -14.18
N TRP A 113 9.44 -12.40 -13.59
CA TRP A 113 9.49 -12.12 -12.16
C TRP A 113 8.72 -13.19 -11.37
N LYS A 114 9.21 -13.50 -10.16
CA LYS A 114 8.55 -14.43 -9.23
C LYS A 114 7.22 -13.90 -8.72
N ASN A 115 6.28 -14.81 -8.48
CA ASN A 115 4.95 -14.48 -7.96
C ASN A 115 5.06 -13.79 -6.60
N ARG A 116 4.32 -12.70 -6.42
CA ARG A 116 4.52 -11.79 -5.27
C ARG A 116 3.26 -11.02 -4.87
N ALA A 117 3.23 -10.61 -3.60
CA ALA A 117 2.30 -9.63 -3.06
C ALA A 117 3.05 -8.56 -2.26
N TYR A 118 2.35 -7.47 -1.91
CA TYR A 118 2.90 -6.34 -1.14
C TYR A 118 4.14 -5.70 -1.77
N PHE A 119 4.22 -5.83 -3.09
CA PHE A 119 5.17 -5.14 -3.97
C PHE A 119 4.54 -3.81 -4.41
N GLU A 120 5.30 -3.00 -5.14
CA GLU A 120 4.79 -1.75 -5.70
C GLU A 120 4.90 -1.75 -7.22
N ALA A 121 3.95 -1.08 -7.88
CA ALA A 121 3.97 -0.80 -9.31
C ALA A 121 3.95 0.71 -9.57
N VAL A 122 4.79 1.17 -10.49
CA VAL A 122 4.89 2.60 -10.83
C VAL A 122 4.88 2.76 -12.35
N THR A 123 4.06 3.68 -12.84
CA THR A 123 4.02 3.99 -14.28
C THR A 123 4.82 5.23 -14.61
N THR A 124 5.48 5.15 -15.75
CA THR A 124 6.13 6.27 -16.43
C THR A 124 5.38 6.51 -17.74
N LYS A 125 5.88 7.45 -18.55
CA LYS A 125 5.33 7.66 -19.89
C LYS A 125 5.40 6.39 -20.75
N ASP A 126 6.49 5.64 -20.62
CA ASP A 126 6.85 4.60 -21.58
C ASP A 126 6.75 3.17 -21.01
N TYR A 127 6.70 3.03 -19.68
CA TYR A 127 6.74 1.72 -19.02
C TYR A 127 5.93 1.67 -17.73
N ILE A 128 5.41 0.48 -17.43
CA ILE A 128 5.05 0.00 -16.10
C ILE A 128 6.31 -0.58 -15.47
N TYR A 129 6.61 -0.23 -14.22
CA TYR A 129 7.65 -0.87 -13.41
C TYR A 129 6.99 -1.65 -12.26
N ILE A 130 7.58 -2.78 -11.88
CA ILE A 130 7.27 -3.49 -10.63
C ILE A 130 8.56 -3.70 -9.84
N LEU A 131 8.45 -3.62 -8.51
CA LEU A 131 9.60 -3.79 -7.62
C LEU A 131 9.18 -4.19 -6.19
N GLY A 132 10.05 -4.93 -5.52
CA GLY A 132 9.85 -5.34 -4.14
C GLY A 132 8.79 -6.42 -3.97
N GLY A 133 8.27 -6.52 -2.74
CA GLY A 133 7.27 -7.49 -2.32
C GLY A 133 7.85 -8.75 -1.75
N GLN A 134 6.97 -9.70 -1.46
CA GLN A 134 7.32 -11.01 -0.94
C GLN A 134 6.40 -12.09 -1.51
N ASN A 135 6.88 -13.33 -1.50
CA ASN A 135 5.98 -14.49 -1.48
C ASN A 135 5.67 -14.84 -0.02
N PHE A 136 5.13 -16.04 0.24
CA PHE A 136 4.75 -16.44 1.59
C PHE A 136 5.39 -17.77 1.99
N THR A 137 5.54 -17.92 3.31
CA THR A 137 6.09 -19.11 3.95
C THR A 137 5.39 -20.37 3.45
N THR A 138 6.18 -21.27 2.86
CA THR A 138 5.70 -22.59 2.44
C THR A 138 6.00 -23.61 3.53
N VAL A 139 4.95 -24.25 4.04
CA VAL A 139 5.09 -25.38 4.96
C VAL A 139 5.10 -26.66 4.13
N LEU A 140 6.25 -27.31 4.05
CA LEU A 140 6.36 -28.59 3.35
C LEU A 140 5.98 -29.74 4.30
N PRO A 141 5.17 -30.71 3.84
CA PRO A 141 4.83 -31.88 4.64
C PRO A 141 6.10 -32.68 4.96
N PRO A 142 6.18 -33.32 6.14
CA PRO A 142 7.35 -34.10 6.53
C PRO A 142 7.64 -35.22 5.52
N THR A 143 8.84 -35.23 4.96
CA THR A 143 9.31 -36.31 4.08
C THR A 143 10.14 -37.31 4.87
N ALA A 144 9.79 -38.59 4.82
CA ALA A 144 10.57 -39.66 5.46
C ALA A 144 12.04 -39.64 4.96
N PRO A 145 13.04 -39.89 5.83
CA PRO A 145 12.96 -40.43 7.19
C PRO A 145 12.80 -39.40 8.31
N ASP A 146 12.94 -38.11 7.99
CA ASP A 146 12.94 -37.04 8.98
C ASP A 146 11.53 -36.45 9.03
N PHE A 147 10.73 -36.93 9.99
CA PHE A 147 9.34 -36.50 10.24
C PHE A 147 9.25 -35.04 10.75
N GLN A 148 10.08 -34.15 10.20
CA GLN A 148 10.14 -32.75 10.55
C GLN A 148 9.46 -31.94 9.47
N THR A 149 8.49 -31.13 9.88
CA THR A 149 7.90 -30.09 9.06
C THR A 149 8.99 -29.08 8.67
N VAL A 150 9.15 -28.83 7.37
CA VAL A 150 10.08 -27.81 6.87
C VAL A 150 9.29 -26.54 6.62
N VAL A 151 9.61 -25.49 7.38
CA VAL A 151 9.08 -24.14 7.16
C VAL A 151 10.08 -23.40 6.29
N LEU A 152 9.72 -23.14 5.04
CA LEU A 152 10.52 -22.29 4.16
C LEU A 152 10.11 -20.84 4.41
N PRO A 153 11.02 -19.95 4.87
CA PRO A 153 10.69 -18.55 5.06
C PRO A 153 10.29 -17.91 3.73
N SER A 154 9.49 -16.85 3.80
CA SER A 154 9.16 -16.02 2.65
C SER A 154 10.42 -15.47 2.00
N GLU A 155 10.39 -15.45 0.68
CA GLU A 155 11.32 -14.76 -0.18
C GLU A 155 10.86 -13.30 -0.33
N PHE A 156 11.73 -12.38 0.06
CA PHE A 156 11.54 -10.95 -0.15
C PHE A 156 12.28 -10.51 -1.42
N PHE A 157 11.65 -9.72 -2.27
CA PHE A 157 12.19 -9.39 -3.59
C PHE A 157 12.86 -8.01 -3.63
N LYS A 158 13.90 -7.89 -4.47
CA LYS A 158 14.61 -6.64 -4.79
C LYS A 158 14.97 -6.49 -6.26
N ASP A 159 14.45 -7.38 -7.07
CA ASP A 159 14.50 -7.23 -8.50
C ASP A 159 13.55 -6.09 -8.93
N VAL A 160 13.88 -5.46 -10.04
CA VAL A 160 13.09 -4.43 -10.68
C VAL A 160 12.86 -4.86 -12.11
N TRP A 161 11.59 -4.87 -12.50
CA TRP A 161 11.20 -5.21 -13.86
C TRP A 161 10.40 -4.08 -14.47
N ARG A 162 10.43 -3.97 -15.79
CA ARG A 162 9.57 -3.05 -16.53
C ARG A 162 8.89 -3.73 -17.71
N SER A 163 7.77 -3.19 -18.13
CA SER A 163 7.06 -3.59 -19.33
C SER A 163 6.44 -2.39 -20.03
N SER A 164 6.40 -2.43 -21.36
CA SER A 164 5.72 -1.44 -22.20
C SER A 164 4.29 -1.86 -22.60
N ASP A 165 3.84 -3.05 -22.20
CA ASP A 165 2.56 -3.62 -22.64
C ASP A 165 1.90 -4.58 -21.63
N GLY A 166 2.54 -4.86 -20.48
CA GLY A 166 2.07 -5.82 -19.48
C GLY A 166 2.35 -7.29 -19.82
N VAL A 167 2.93 -7.59 -21.00
CA VAL A 167 3.21 -8.96 -21.47
C VAL A 167 4.72 -9.19 -21.55
N ASN A 168 5.44 -8.28 -22.21
CA ASN A 168 6.88 -8.37 -22.40
C ASN A 168 7.57 -7.63 -21.27
N TRP A 169 8.23 -8.39 -20.39
CA TRP A 169 8.93 -7.86 -19.22
C TRP A 169 10.44 -7.94 -19.37
N GLU A 170 11.13 -6.86 -19.01
CA GLU A 170 12.59 -6.75 -18.98
C GLU A 170 13.04 -6.57 -17.52
N GLN A 171 13.99 -7.40 -17.06
CA GLN A 171 14.62 -7.22 -15.77
C GLN A 171 15.65 -6.10 -15.84
N MET A 172 15.44 -5.04 -15.08
CA MET A 172 16.33 -3.88 -15.02
C MET A 172 17.49 -4.12 -14.05
N THR A 173 17.19 -4.74 -12.92
CA THR A 173 18.19 -5.25 -11.98
C THR A 173 17.62 -6.43 -11.21
N SER A 174 18.47 -7.39 -10.84
CA SER A 174 18.12 -8.47 -9.90
C SER A 174 18.50 -8.13 -8.46
N ASP A 175 19.19 -7.01 -8.26
CA ASP A 175 19.94 -6.72 -7.03
C ASP A 175 19.92 -5.21 -6.74
N ALA A 176 18.73 -4.65 -6.53
CA ALA A 176 18.61 -3.23 -6.24
C ALA A 176 19.24 -2.87 -4.88
N GLU A 177 19.93 -1.73 -4.84
CA GLU A 177 20.77 -1.28 -3.72
C GLU A 177 19.95 -0.91 -2.48
N TRP A 178 18.67 -0.59 -2.66
CA TRP A 178 17.76 -0.28 -1.57
C TRP A 178 17.42 -1.50 -0.72
N ALA A 179 17.93 -2.70 -0.98
CA ALA A 179 17.56 -3.86 -0.17
C ALA A 179 18.83 -4.54 0.37
N THR A 180 19.23 -4.13 1.57
CA THR A 180 20.45 -4.58 2.28
C THR A 180 20.09 -5.45 3.49
N LEU A 181 20.94 -6.44 3.77
CA LEU A 181 20.80 -7.34 4.91
C LEU A 181 21.21 -6.62 6.21
N SER A 182 20.37 -6.71 7.24
CA SER A 182 20.88 -6.68 8.61
C SER A 182 21.52 -8.03 8.92
N GLU A 183 22.78 -8.02 9.38
CA GLU A 183 23.48 -9.22 9.85
C GLU A 183 22.69 -9.97 10.93
N ASN A 184 21.80 -9.27 11.65
CA ASN A 184 20.96 -9.84 12.70
C ASN A 184 19.80 -10.68 12.17
N CYS A 185 19.47 -10.59 10.87
CA CYS A 185 18.32 -11.24 10.23
C CYS A 185 18.66 -12.31 9.20
N ALA A 186 19.95 -12.63 9.05
CA ALA A 186 20.39 -13.72 8.19
C ALA A 186 20.03 -15.08 8.80
N GLN A 187 18.86 -15.62 8.46
CA GLN A 187 18.50 -17.00 8.80
C GLN A 187 19.24 -17.99 7.89
N PRO A 188 19.67 -19.15 8.38
CA PRO A 188 20.20 -20.22 7.53
C PRO A 188 19.15 -20.63 6.49
N GLY A 189 19.40 -20.33 5.21
CA GLY A 189 18.46 -20.60 4.12
C GLY A 189 17.54 -19.44 3.73
N ALA A 190 17.58 -18.29 4.42
CA ALA A 190 17.00 -17.06 3.88
C ALA A 190 17.87 -16.61 2.69
N THR A 191 17.28 -16.63 1.49
CA THR A 191 18.03 -16.50 0.24
C THR A 191 17.97 -15.11 -0.37
N THR A 192 17.10 -14.20 0.10
CA THR A 192 16.91 -12.91 -0.57
C THR A 192 16.89 -11.71 0.37
N GLN A 193 17.39 -10.60 -0.17
CA GLN A 193 17.69 -9.37 0.55
C GLN A 193 16.62 -8.30 0.28
N GLY A 194 15.43 -8.69 -0.18
CA GLY A 194 14.37 -7.78 -0.63
C GLY A 194 13.61 -7.08 0.47
N ARG A 195 12.54 -6.37 0.13
CA ARG A 195 11.61 -5.80 1.12
C ARG A 195 10.19 -5.78 0.59
N ALA A 196 9.23 -5.96 1.49
CA ALA A 196 7.80 -5.89 1.21
C ALA A 196 7.19 -4.68 1.92
N GLY A 197 5.99 -4.26 1.51
CA GLY A 197 5.28 -3.13 2.11
C GLY A 197 6.04 -1.79 2.00
N LEU A 198 6.97 -1.70 1.04
CA LEU A 198 7.59 -0.43 0.65
C LEU A 198 6.57 0.42 -0.11
N SER A 199 6.85 1.71 -0.28
CA SER A 199 6.08 2.56 -1.19
C SER A 199 6.95 3.04 -2.36
N ALA A 200 6.36 3.13 -3.54
CA ALA A 200 7.06 3.67 -4.71
C ALA A 200 6.24 4.70 -5.49
N VAL A 201 6.91 5.73 -6.04
CA VAL A 201 6.27 6.77 -6.86
C VAL A 201 7.19 7.25 -7.97
N TYR A 202 6.61 7.68 -9.10
CA TYR A 202 7.35 8.41 -10.13
C TYR A 202 7.30 9.91 -9.88
N PHE A 203 8.46 10.54 -9.71
CA PHE A 203 8.55 11.97 -9.43
C PHE A 203 9.80 12.59 -10.04
N LYS A 204 9.62 13.69 -10.78
CA LYS A 204 10.70 14.47 -11.43
C LYS A 204 11.65 13.61 -12.26
N GLY A 205 11.10 12.70 -13.06
CA GLY A 205 11.89 11.86 -13.95
C GLY A 205 12.53 10.65 -13.28
N LYS A 206 12.13 10.30 -12.05
CA LYS A 206 12.75 9.25 -11.26
C LYS A 206 11.70 8.37 -10.59
N ILE A 207 12.00 7.09 -10.46
CA ILE A 207 11.29 6.16 -9.59
C ILE A 207 11.88 6.33 -8.19
N TRP A 208 11.05 6.54 -7.19
CA TRP A 208 11.44 6.68 -5.79
C TRP A 208 10.95 5.49 -4.99
N VAL A 209 11.76 5.04 -4.03
CA VAL A 209 11.43 3.97 -3.07
C VAL A 209 11.65 4.48 -1.67
N MET A 210 10.73 4.16 -0.75
CA MET A 210 10.84 4.51 0.66
C MET A 210 10.10 3.52 1.56
N GLY A 211 10.65 3.29 2.75
CA GLY A 211 10.06 2.40 3.76
C GLY A 211 10.09 0.92 3.38
N GLY A 212 9.21 0.15 4.00
CA GLY A 212 9.08 -1.29 3.84
C GLY A 212 9.72 -2.08 4.99
N SER A 213 9.58 -3.40 4.93
CA SER A 213 10.14 -4.32 5.92
C SER A 213 10.72 -5.60 5.33
N GLN A 214 11.54 -6.25 6.15
CA GLN A 214 12.06 -7.61 5.98
C GLN A 214 11.67 -8.47 7.20
N GLY A 215 11.50 -9.77 6.98
CA GLY A 215 11.33 -10.76 8.06
C GLY A 215 9.92 -10.83 8.65
N ASP A 216 8.90 -10.47 7.87
CA ASP A 216 7.50 -10.36 8.31
C ASP A 216 6.90 -11.70 8.81
N ASP A 217 7.33 -12.85 8.26
CA ASP A 217 6.85 -14.20 8.57
C ASP A 217 6.75 -14.51 10.07
N ASN A 218 7.71 -14.00 10.83
CA ASN A 218 7.88 -14.37 12.22
C ASN A 218 7.03 -13.54 13.17
N SER A 219 6.50 -12.41 12.69
CA SER A 219 5.73 -11.49 13.53
C SER A 219 4.31 -11.98 13.80
N ILE A 220 3.84 -12.97 13.04
CA ILE A 220 2.51 -13.59 13.22
C ILE A 220 2.58 -14.81 14.17
N GLY A 221 3.78 -15.39 14.37
CA GLY A 221 4.01 -16.59 15.19
C GLY A 221 4.57 -16.36 16.60
N GLY A 222 4.88 -15.11 16.98
CA GLY A 222 5.38 -14.77 18.33
C GLY A 222 6.78 -15.31 18.67
N GLY A 223 7.57 -15.73 17.67
CA GLY A 223 8.95 -16.20 17.86
C GLY A 223 9.96 -15.04 17.95
N GLU A 224 11.10 -15.28 18.60
CA GLU A 224 12.26 -14.38 18.55
C GLU A 224 12.86 -14.40 17.14
N ASN A 225 12.43 -13.48 16.27
CA ASN A 225 13.03 -13.25 14.96
C ASN A 225 12.84 -11.78 14.56
N CYS A 226 13.83 -11.23 13.87
CA CYS A 226 13.93 -9.79 13.64
C CYS A 226 13.16 -9.35 12.39
N ARG A 227 12.06 -8.63 12.62
CA ARG A 227 11.46 -7.77 11.61
C ARG A 227 12.27 -6.48 11.53
N GLN A 228 12.80 -6.17 10.35
CA GLN A 228 13.51 -4.91 10.12
C GLN A 228 12.61 -3.98 9.31
N PHE A 229 12.45 -2.77 9.80
CA PHE A 229 11.79 -1.68 9.07
C PHE A 229 12.83 -0.71 8.55
N TYR A 230 12.45 0.03 7.51
CA TYR A 230 13.36 0.98 6.87
C TYR A 230 12.84 2.42 6.94
N ASN A 231 13.78 3.37 7.05
CA ASN A 231 13.55 4.80 6.87
C ASN A 231 14.48 5.45 5.85
N ASP A 232 15.06 4.64 4.96
CA ASP A 232 15.86 5.12 3.84
C ASP A 232 14.97 5.52 2.65
N VAL A 233 15.52 6.38 1.80
CA VAL A 233 14.88 6.85 0.57
C VAL A 233 15.86 6.74 -0.57
N TRP A 234 15.44 6.09 -1.65
CA TRP A 234 16.24 5.82 -2.83
C TRP A 234 15.52 6.31 -4.08
N TYR A 235 16.29 6.55 -5.14
CA TYR A 235 15.73 6.82 -6.45
C TYR A 235 16.54 6.19 -7.58
N SER A 236 15.88 5.97 -8.71
CA SER A 236 16.50 5.57 -9.97
C SER A 236 15.88 6.31 -11.15
N GLU A 237 16.64 6.55 -12.22
CA GLU A 237 16.12 7.13 -13.47
C GLU A 237 15.58 6.05 -14.42
N ASP A 238 16.07 4.82 -14.31
CA ASP A 238 15.84 3.73 -15.27
C ASP A 238 15.51 2.38 -14.62
N GLY A 239 15.56 2.29 -13.30
CA GLY A 239 15.33 1.06 -12.54
C GLY A 239 16.55 0.14 -12.47
N VAL A 240 17.69 0.51 -13.07
CA VAL A 240 18.93 -0.29 -13.09
C VAL A 240 19.82 0.07 -11.91
N GLU A 241 20.22 1.35 -11.83
CA GLU A 241 21.09 1.86 -10.76
C GLU A 241 20.26 2.69 -9.77
N TRP A 242 20.43 2.44 -8.47
CA TRP A 242 19.72 3.18 -7.43
C TRP A 242 20.66 4.04 -6.57
N ILE A 243 20.26 5.28 -6.37
CA ILE A 243 21.01 6.27 -5.60
C ILE A 243 20.25 6.58 -4.31
N GLN A 244 20.95 6.46 -3.18
CA GLN A 244 20.40 6.82 -1.87
C GLN A 244 20.27 8.34 -1.76
N ALA A 245 19.04 8.84 -1.59
CA ALA A 245 18.78 10.25 -1.29
C ALA A 245 19.05 10.55 0.19
N THR A 246 18.62 9.66 1.08
CA THR A 246 18.99 9.66 2.50
C THR A 246 18.91 8.23 3.04
N GLY A 247 19.82 7.89 3.96
CA GLY A 247 19.77 6.63 4.70
C GLY A 247 19.04 6.72 6.04
N ASP A 248 18.62 7.92 6.44
CA ASP A 248 18.02 8.18 7.74
C ASP A 248 17.03 9.35 7.61
N ALA A 249 15.86 9.08 7.01
CA ALA A 249 14.79 10.06 7.00
C ALA A 249 14.26 10.25 8.43
N PRO A 250 13.81 11.47 8.80
CA PRO A 250 13.45 11.80 10.19
C PRO A 250 12.17 11.11 10.72
N TRP A 251 11.42 10.42 9.87
CA TRP A 251 10.29 9.62 10.28
C TRP A 251 10.76 8.24 10.78
N GLU A 252 10.06 7.68 11.76
CA GLU A 252 10.36 6.34 12.26
C GLU A 252 10.29 5.29 11.14
N ALA A 253 11.23 4.36 11.12
CA ALA A 253 11.27 3.25 10.16
C ALA A 253 9.97 2.45 10.19
N ARG A 254 9.40 2.21 9.00
CA ARG A 254 8.05 1.65 8.87
C ARG A 254 7.78 0.95 7.54
N ALA A 255 6.74 0.13 7.51
CA ALA A 255 6.17 -0.49 6.31
C ALA A 255 4.68 -0.13 6.16
N GLY A 256 4.08 -0.45 5.01
CA GLY A 256 2.63 -0.27 4.77
C GLY A 256 2.15 1.18 4.79
N GLY A 257 3.07 2.14 4.67
CA GLY A 257 2.77 3.55 4.47
C GLY A 257 2.39 3.84 3.02
N VAL A 258 1.97 5.08 2.75
CA VAL A 258 1.60 5.53 1.39
C VAL A 258 2.49 6.68 0.97
N ALA A 259 3.09 6.56 -0.23
CA ALA A 259 3.81 7.64 -0.88
C ALA A 259 2.95 8.29 -1.98
N LEU A 260 2.98 9.63 -2.07
CA LEU A 260 2.24 10.38 -3.08
C LEU A 260 3.04 11.56 -3.62
N VAL A 261 2.67 12.02 -4.81
CA VAL A 261 3.20 13.25 -5.41
C VAL A 261 2.11 14.30 -5.50
N LYS A 262 2.36 15.49 -4.96
CA LYS A 262 1.43 16.62 -5.08
C LYS A 262 2.16 17.95 -5.07
N ASN A 263 1.82 18.84 -6.00
CA ASN A 263 2.33 20.22 -6.06
C ASN A 263 3.87 20.33 -5.97
N GLY A 264 4.59 19.40 -6.62
CA GLY A 264 6.05 19.40 -6.65
C GLY A 264 6.72 18.90 -5.37
N TRP A 265 6.01 18.13 -4.55
CA TRP A 265 6.51 17.46 -3.35
C TRP A 265 6.21 15.96 -3.40
N LEU A 266 7.14 15.18 -2.87
CA LEU A 266 6.90 13.84 -2.35
C LEU A 266 6.21 13.96 -1.00
N TYR A 267 5.26 13.09 -0.73
CA TYR A 267 4.59 12.90 0.54
C TYR A 267 4.73 11.45 0.99
N TYR A 268 4.86 11.22 2.29
CA TYR A 268 4.87 9.89 2.89
C TYR A 268 4.04 9.92 4.17
N MET A 269 3.11 8.97 4.33
CA MET A 269 2.15 9.00 5.43
C MET A 269 1.73 7.62 5.94
N GLY A 270 1.39 7.57 7.22
CA GLY A 270 0.90 6.37 7.90
C GLY A 270 1.93 5.25 7.98
N GLY A 271 1.45 4.01 8.04
CA GLY A 271 2.26 2.79 8.10
C GLY A 271 2.38 2.20 9.50
N GLU A 272 3.27 1.22 9.63
CA GLU A 272 3.47 0.43 10.84
C GLU A 272 4.93 0.10 11.15
N LYS A 273 5.21 -0.16 12.43
CA LYS A 273 6.45 -0.73 12.96
C LYS A 273 6.21 -2.02 13.77
N GLY A 274 5.08 -2.67 13.57
CA GLY A 274 4.61 -3.85 14.30
C GLY A 274 3.15 -4.15 13.97
N PHE A 275 2.61 -5.27 14.47
CA PHE A 275 1.25 -5.73 14.13
C PHE A 275 0.27 -5.80 15.32
N VAL A 276 0.77 -5.70 16.56
CA VAL A 276 -0.02 -6.14 17.72
C VAL A 276 -0.40 -4.98 18.64
N ALA A 277 0.46 -3.96 18.77
CA ALA A 277 0.16 -2.83 19.64
C ALA A 277 -0.35 -1.62 18.84
N GLU A 278 -1.34 -0.91 19.38
CA GLU A 278 -1.83 0.35 18.79
C GLU A 278 -0.70 1.38 18.59
N THR A 279 0.32 1.35 19.45
CA THR A 279 1.52 2.19 19.36
C THR A 279 2.45 1.85 18.21
N ASP A 280 2.18 0.77 17.47
CA ASP A 280 2.97 0.34 16.32
C ASP A 280 2.53 1.03 15.04
N TYR A 281 1.42 1.78 15.04
CA TYR A 281 0.89 2.43 13.85
C TYR A 281 1.14 3.93 13.84
N PHE A 282 1.19 4.47 12.63
CA PHE A 282 1.46 5.90 12.41
C PHE A 282 0.30 6.60 11.70
N ASN A 283 0.14 7.90 11.98
CA ASN A 283 -0.74 8.82 11.26
C ASN A 283 -0.10 10.19 10.96
N ASP A 284 1.22 10.27 11.04
CA ASP A 284 1.97 11.44 10.64
C ASP A 284 2.09 11.53 9.11
N VAL A 285 2.23 12.75 8.62
CA VAL A 285 2.44 13.04 7.21
C VAL A 285 3.72 13.84 7.08
N TRP A 286 4.59 13.41 6.17
CA TRP A 286 5.86 14.03 5.85
C TRP A 286 5.88 14.45 4.39
N ARG A 287 6.67 15.48 4.07
CA ARG A 287 6.94 15.85 2.67
C ARG A 287 8.39 16.21 2.41
N SER A 288 8.82 16.03 1.17
CA SER A 288 10.15 16.40 0.67
C SER A 288 10.10 16.87 -0.79
N ARG A 289 11.08 17.69 -1.21
CA ARG A 289 11.25 18.07 -2.63
C ARG A 289 12.29 17.23 -3.36
N ASP A 290 13.15 16.57 -2.62
CA ASP A 290 14.39 15.94 -3.08
C ASP A 290 14.61 14.54 -2.50
N GLY A 291 13.70 14.06 -1.65
CA GLY A 291 13.79 12.77 -0.96
C GLY A 291 14.85 12.71 0.14
N ALA A 292 15.67 13.75 0.30
CA ALA A 292 16.73 13.83 1.30
C ALA A 292 16.31 14.67 2.52
N ASN A 293 15.65 15.80 2.27
CA ASN A 293 15.23 16.74 3.30
C ASN A 293 13.72 16.62 3.52
N TRP A 294 13.31 16.04 4.63
CA TRP A 294 11.91 15.82 4.97
C TRP A 294 11.44 16.74 6.08
N GLN A 295 10.18 17.15 6.00
CA GLN A 295 9.51 17.92 7.02
C GLN A 295 8.16 17.29 7.35
N GLN A 296 7.90 17.11 8.65
CA GLN A 296 6.59 16.70 9.12
C GLN A 296 5.62 17.87 8.85
N VAL A 297 4.49 17.58 8.19
CA VAL A 297 3.44 18.58 7.94
C VAL A 297 2.31 18.47 8.95
N THR A 298 2.11 17.26 9.50
CA THR A 298 1.30 17.08 10.70
C THR A 298 2.08 17.53 11.93
N GLY A 299 1.41 18.16 12.89
CA GLY A 299 2.01 18.42 14.20
C GLY A 299 2.14 17.14 15.04
N PRO A 300 2.50 17.25 16.33
CA PRO A 300 2.62 16.11 17.25
C PRO A 300 1.29 15.35 17.48
N SER A 301 0.16 15.94 17.09
CA SER A 301 -1.17 15.32 17.17
C SER A 301 -1.53 14.46 15.96
N GLY A 302 -0.63 14.34 14.97
CA GLY A 302 -0.87 13.56 13.75
C GLY A 302 -1.90 14.20 12.82
N ALA A 303 -2.46 13.39 11.92
CA ALA A 303 -3.42 13.81 10.91
C ALA A 303 -4.90 13.74 11.34
N GLY A 304 -5.20 13.30 12.57
CA GLY A 304 -6.57 13.22 13.09
C GLY A 304 -7.30 11.91 12.79
N TRP A 305 -7.00 11.25 11.66
CA TRP A 305 -7.40 9.87 11.42
C TRP A 305 -6.61 8.89 12.30
N SER A 306 -7.20 7.72 12.56
CA SER A 306 -6.55 6.68 13.39
C SER A 306 -5.28 6.15 12.71
N PRO A 307 -4.16 5.97 13.44
CA PRO A 307 -2.94 5.37 12.91
C PRO A 307 -3.18 4.02 12.23
N ARG A 308 -2.61 3.82 11.03
CA ARG A 308 -2.91 2.64 10.20
C ARG A 308 -1.85 2.33 9.11
N PRO A 309 -1.58 1.06 8.82
CA PRO A 309 -0.95 0.56 7.61
C PRO A 309 -2.02 0.04 6.61
N GLY A 310 -1.60 -0.38 5.41
CA GLY A 310 -2.49 -1.06 4.44
C GLY A 310 -3.64 -0.20 3.90
N HIS A 311 -3.67 1.08 4.26
CA HIS A 311 -4.57 2.08 3.72
C HIS A 311 -4.04 2.57 2.37
N LYS A 312 -4.91 3.17 1.57
CA LYS A 312 -4.48 3.83 0.33
C LYS A 312 -4.90 5.28 0.32
N CYS A 313 -4.12 6.08 -0.39
CA CYS A 313 -4.41 7.49 -0.63
C CYS A 313 -4.28 7.83 -2.12
N SER A 314 -5.05 8.80 -2.59
CA SER A 314 -5.03 9.32 -3.97
C SER A 314 -5.10 10.84 -3.97
N VAL A 315 -4.79 11.47 -5.11
CA VAL A 315 -4.87 12.93 -5.27
C VAL A 315 -5.97 13.29 -6.26
N VAL A 316 -7.10 13.80 -5.76
CA VAL A 316 -8.26 14.20 -6.56
C VAL A 316 -8.61 15.65 -6.33
N GLY A 317 -8.78 16.41 -7.41
CA GLY A 317 -9.15 17.83 -7.34
C GLY A 317 -8.20 18.64 -6.48
N ASN A 318 -6.90 18.31 -6.51
CA ASN A 318 -5.86 18.90 -5.65
C ASN A 318 -6.10 18.70 -4.13
N ASN A 319 -6.74 17.61 -3.72
CA ASN A 319 -6.83 17.13 -2.34
C ASN A 319 -6.26 15.71 -2.25
N PHE A 320 -5.61 15.40 -1.14
CA PHE A 320 -5.42 14.01 -0.73
C PHE A 320 -6.78 13.44 -0.33
N VAL A 321 -7.02 12.17 -0.66
CA VAL A 321 -8.16 11.38 -0.21
C VAL A 321 -7.60 10.04 0.27
N CYS A 322 -7.79 9.70 1.53
CA CYS A 322 -7.30 8.47 2.15
C CYS A 322 -8.45 7.66 2.73
N MET A 323 -8.38 6.34 2.62
CA MET A 323 -9.40 5.44 3.14
C MET A 323 -8.86 4.03 3.42
N GLY A 324 -9.64 3.28 4.20
CA GLY A 324 -9.34 1.90 4.59
C GLY A 324 -8.11 1.79 5.49
N GLY A 325 -7.51 0.61 5.48
CA GLY A 325 -6.34 0.24 6.27
C GLY A 325 -6.67 -0.64 7.46
N PHE A 326 -5.61 -1.05 8.15
CA PHE A 326 -5.69 -1.87 9.34
C PHE A 326 -5.65 -1.00 10.61
N GLY A 327 -6.37 -1.39 11.65
CA GLY A 327 -6.35 -0.66 12.92
C GLY A 327 -6.74 -1.54 14.11
N THR A 328 -6.16 -1.24 15.27
CA THR A 328 -6.51 -1.88 16.55
C THR A 328 -7.29 -0.90 17.43
N PRO A 329 -8.41 -1.30 18.05
CA PRO A 329 -9.01 -2.63 18.04
C PRO A 329 -9.85 -2.93 16.78
N THR A 330 -10.06 -1.95 15.90
CA THR A 330 -10.99 -2.06 14.76
C THR A 330 -10.38 -1.49 13.49
N ASN A 331 -10.56 -2.22 12.38
CA ASN A 331 -10.17 -1.74 11.07
C ASN A 331 -11.00 -0.51 10.68
N PRO A 332 -10.35 0.60 10.29
CA PRO A 332 -11.05 1.79 9.88
C PRO A 332 -11.71 1.66 8.51
N SER A 333 -12.84 2.37 8.35
CA SER A 333 -13.61 2.49 7.11
C SER A 333 -13.97 3.95 6.84
N ASP A 334 -13.26 4.90 7.42
CA ASP A 334 -13.48 6.32 7.20
C ASP A 334 -12.81 6.81 5.90
N ILE A 335 -13.34 7.91 5.35
CA ILE A 335 -12.72 8.65 4.25
C ILE A 335 -12.29 10.02 4.76
N TRP A 336 -11.01 10.32 4.61
CA TRP A 336 -10.41 11.60 5.03
C TRP A 336 -9.81 12.35 3.85
N VAL A 337 -9.97 13.67 3.86
CA VAL A 337 -9.44 14.54 2.81
C VAL A 337 -8.60 15.69 3.36
N SER A 338 -7.59 16.11 2.59
CA SER A 338 -6.75 17.25 2.94
C SER A 338 -6.20 17.97 1.71
N GLY A 339 -6.28 19.31 1.71
CA GLY A 339 -5.64 20.12 0.67
C GLY A 339 -4.12 20.23 0.80
N ASP A 340 -3.58 20.14 2.02
CA ASP A 340 -2.18 20.44 2.34
C ASP A 340 -1.39 19.29 2.99
N GLY A 341 -2.08 18.22 3.39
CA GLY A 341 -1.53 17.09 4.15
C GLY A 341 -1.37 17.37 5.65
N ALA A 342 -1.70 18.58 6.12
CA ALA A 342 -1.58 19.00 7.51
C ALA A 342 -2.95 19.08 8.20
N ASN A 343 -3.98 19.58 7.50
CA ASN A 343 -5.33 19.74 8.02
C ASN A 343 -6.25 18.77 7.28
N TRP A 344 -6.78 17.79 8.03
CA TRP A 344 -7.63 16.74 7.47
C TRP A 344 -9.06 16.88 7.99
N GLU A 345 -10.00 16.52 7.13
CA GLU A 345 -11.43 16.49 7.43
C GLU A 345 -11.99 15.15 7.00
N GLN A 346 -12.75 14.50 7.88
CA GLN A 346 -13.47 13.28 7.55
C GLN A 346 -14.73 13.65 6.76
N ILE A 347 -14.94 12.99 5.62
CA ILE A 347 -16.07 13.26 4.73
C ILE A 347 -17.06 12.08 4.63
N SER A 348 -16.66 10.89 5.10
CA SER A 348 -17.53 9.72 5.19
C SER A 348 -17.06 8.77 6.29
N ASP A 349 -18.01 8.09 6.93
CA ASP A 349 -17.76 6.97 7.86
C ASP A 349 -17.76 5.61 7.14
N SER A 350 -18.15 5.55 5.86
CA SER A 350 -18.38 4.29 5.16
C SER A 350 -18.23 4.45 3.63
N PRO A 351 -17.13 3.97 3.02
CA PRO A 351 -16.97 3.85 1.57
C PRO A 351 -17.80 2.69 0.99
N TRP A 352 -17.83 2.60 -0.34
CA TRP A 352 -18.38 1.49 -1.11
C TRP A 352 -19.89 1.26 -0.92
N ASN A 353 -20.67 2.35 -0.76
CA ASN A 353 -22.13 2.31 -0.50
C ASN A 353 -22.53 1.39 0.67
N ASN A 354 -21.61 1.15 1.60
CA ASN A 354 -21.89 0.29 2.72
C ASN A 354 -22.78 1.01 3.74
N ASP A 355 -23.97 0.48 3.99
CA ASP A 355 -24.88 0.92 5.06
C ASP A 355 -24.83 -0.13 6.19
N PRO A 356 -24.00 0.06 7.24
CA PRO A 356 -23.86 -0.94 8.27
C PRO A 356 -25.18 -1.06 9.05
N THR A 357 -25.91 -2.16 8.85
CA THR A 357 -27.07 -2.52 9.69
C THR A 357 -26.66 -2.89 11.13
N SER A 358 -25.36 -2.99 11.39
CA SER A 358 -24.76 -3.43 12.64
C SER A 358 -23.53 -2.58 12.98
N SER A 359 -23.53 -1.94 14.15
CA SER A 359 -22.33 -1.35 14.77
C SER A 359 -21.55 -2.38 15.60
N ILE A 360 -21.78 -3.67 15.37
CA ILE A 360 -21.29 -4.77 16.21
C ILE A 360 -20.10 -5.42 15.50
N PHE A 361 -18.94 -5.31 16.14
CA PHE A 361 -17.62 -5.73 15.68
C PHE A 361 -17.32 -7.24 15.85
N PHE A 362 -18.36 -8.03 16.13
CA PHE A 362 -18.27 -9.48 16.23
C PHE A 362 -19.30 -10.09 15.31
N CYS A 363 -18.84 -10.94 14.39
CA CYS A 363 -19.72 -11.81 13.65
C CYS A 363 -20.40 -12.73 14.67
N ASP A 364 -21.71 -12.61 14.89
CA ASP A 364 -22.44 -13.60 15.69
C ASP A 364 -22.69 -14.81 14.77
N PRO A 365 -22.04 -15.96 15.00
CA PRO A 365 -22.19 -17.12 14.13
C PRO A 365 -23.64 -17.66 14.10
N ASN A 366 -24.52 -17.19 14.98
CA ASN A 366 -25.93 -17.55 15.02
C ASN A 366 -26.84 -16.60 14.23
N LYS A 367 -26.31 -15.53 13.62
CA LYS A 367 -27.08 -14.51 12.89
C LYS A 367 -26.42 -14.03 11.58
N PRO A 368 -26.15 -14.93 10.62
CA PRO A 368 -25.51 -14.60 9.34
C PRO A 368 -26.25 -13.53 8.53
N ASP A 369 -27.57 -13.43 8.65
CA ASP A 369 -28.40 -12.53 7.83
C ASP A 369 -28.47 -11.07 8.37
N GLU A 370 -27.95 -10.81 9.58
CA GLU A 370 -27.89 -9.46 10.20
C GLU A 370 -26.50 -8.82 10.09
N LEU A 371 -25.54 -9.52 9.47
CA LEU A 371 -24.11 -9.23 9.47
C LEU A 371 -23.65 -8.62 8.15
N VAL A 372 -23.38 -7.32 8.15
CA VAL A 372 -22.63 -6.64 7.07
C VAL A 372 -21.39 -6.03 7.70
N CYS A 373 -20.33 -6.84 7.85
CA CYS A 373 -18.97 -6.36 8.17
C CYS A 373 -18.22 -6.04 6.87
N ASP A 374 -18.88 -5.36 5.94
CA ASP A 374 -18.39 -5.13 4.56
C ASP A 374 -17.65 -3.80 4.39
N ASN A 375 -17.59 -2.99 5.44
CA ASN A 375 -17.03 -1.64 5.37
C ASN A 375 -15.51 -1.61 5.38
N ILE A 376 -14.85 -2.69 5.77
CA ILE A 376 -13.40 -2.69 5.99
C ILE A 376 -12.68 -3.21 4.75
N ARG A 377 -11.68 -2.45 4.30
CA ARG A 377 -10.66 -2.95 3.37
C ARG A 377 -9.29 -2.46 3.75
N TYR A 378 -8.32 -3.36 3.65
CA TYR A 378 -6.90 -3.05 3.71
C TYR A 378 -6.15 -3.91 2.70
N ASP A 379 -4.94 -3.49 2.35
CA ASP A 379 -4.11 -4.13 1.32
C ASP A 379 -4.81 -4.28 -0.04
N PHE A 380 -5.85 -3.48 -0.27
CA PHE A 380 -6.43 -3.19 -1.59
C PHE A 380 -5.52 -2.21 -2.33
N ASP A 381 -5.75 -1.99 -3.62
CA ASP A 381 -5.08 -0.90 -4.34
C ASP A 381 -6.05 0.17 -4.86
N MET A 382 -5.50 1.37 -5.09
CA MET A 382 -6.29 2.56 -5.40
C MET A 382 -5.55 3.52 -6.31
N LEU A 383 -6.21 4.02 -7.34
CA LEU A 383 -5.65 5.02 -8.24
C LEU A 383 -6.64 6.14 -8.55
N THR A 384 -6.09 7.29 -8.95
CA THR A 384 -6.88 8.39 -9.51
C THR A 384 -7.05 8.19 -11.00
N TYR A 385 -8.29 8.14 -11.46
CA TYR A 385 -8.67 8.00 -12.87
C TYR A 385 -9.22 9.33 -13.39
N SER A 386 -8.65 9.82 -14.50
CA SER A 386 -9.10 11.07 -15.14
C SER A 386 -9.88 10.75 -16.42
N TYR A 387 -11.07 11.35 -16.58
CA TYR A 387 -12.00 11.03 -17.66
C TYR A 387 -12.81 12.25 -18.12
N GLY A 388 -13.70 12.03 -19.09
CA GLY A 388 -14.47 13.09 -19.75
C GLY A 388 -13.63 13.92 -20.73
N ASN A 389 -14.23 14.98 -21.28
CA ASN A 389 -13.58 15.82 -22.28
C ASN A 389 -12.27 16.42 -21.74
N PHE A 390 -11.15 16.01 -22.32
CA PHE A 390 -9.79 16.42 -21.92
C PHE A 390 -9.41 16.07 -20.48
N GLY A 391 -9.99 15.03 -19.87
CA GLY A 391 -9.63 14.57 -18.52
C GLY A 391 -10.02 15.57 -17.42
N GLN A 392 -11.06 16.39 -17.65
CA GLN A 392 -11.49 17.40 -16.70
C GLN A 392 -12.18 16.83 -15.46
N GLN A 393 -12.65 15.59 -15.52
CA GLN A 393 -13.24 14.90 -14.39
C GLN A 393 -12.25 13.89 -13.81
N GLN A 394 -12.30 13.72 -12.50
CA GLN A 394 -11.45 12.80 -11.77
C GLN A 394 -12.31 11.96 -10.84
N ALA A 395 -11.97 10.68 -10.75
CA ALA A 395 -12.55 9.73 -9.83
C ALA A 395 -11.43 8.91 -9.19
N ILE A 396 -11.77 8.20 -8.13
CA ILE A 396 -10.92 7.17 -7.52
C ILE A 396 -11.46 5.82 -7.96
N LEU A 397 -10.56 4.92 -8.34
CA LEU A 397 -10.87 3.50 -8.52
C LEU A 397 -10.21 2.69 -7.40
N THR A 398 -10.91 1.71 -6.84
CA THR A 398 -10.36 0.75 -5.87
C THR A 398 -10.48 -0.68 -6.37
N PHE A 399 -9.50 -1.52 -6.02
CA PHE A 399 -9.38 -2.89 -6.50
C PHE A 399 -9.03 -3.85 -5.36
N GLY A 400 -9.89 -4.86 -5.16
CA GLY A 400 -9.63 -6.00 -4.27
C GLY A 400 -9.39 -5.62 -2.80
N GLY A 401 -8.54 -6.41 -2.13
CA GLY A 401 -8.14 -6.23 -0.73
C GLY A 401 -8.79 -7.21 0.25
N ASP A 402 -8.27 -7.20 1.47
CA ASP A 402 -8.75 -8.00 2.59
C ASP A 402 -9.94 -7.36 3.30
N ARG A 403 -10.87 -8.19 3.76
CA ARG A 403 -11.95 -7.83 4.71
C ARG A 403 -11.87 -8.59 6.02
N GLU A 404 -10.73 -9.18 6.33
CA GLU A 404 -10.53 -9.93 7.58
C GLU A 404 -10.58 -8.98 8.80
N VAL A 405 -11.27 -9.42 9.87
CA VAL A 405 -11.12 -8.84 11.22
C VAL A 405 -10.21 -9.69 12.10
N PHE A 406 -9.21 -9.13 12.77
CA PHE A 406 -8.25 -9.92 13.58
C PHE A 406 -8.79 -10.34 14.97
N PHE A 407 -10.05 -10.77 15.03
CA PHE A 407 -10.63 -11.47 16.19
C PHE A 407 -10.90 -12.93 15.82
N PHE A 408 -10.03 -13.83 16.28
CA PHE A 408 -10.19 -15.26 16.04
C PHE A 408 -11.33 -15.82 16.91
N VAL A 409 -12.51 -15.99 16.30
CA VAL A 409 -13.55 -16.86 16.85
C VAL A 409 -13.30 -18.27 16.33
N GLU A 410 -13.23 -19.24 17.25
CA GLU A 410 -13.02 -20.64 16.90
C GLU A 410 -14.11 -21.12 15.92
N GLY A 411 -13.72 -21.51 14.71
CA GLY A 411 -14.62 -22.00 13.67
C GLY A 411 -15.00 -21.00 12.57
N GLU A 412 -14.57 -19.74 12.65
CA GLU A 412 -14.85 -18.73 11.61
C GLU A 412 -13.71 -18.60 10.59
N LEU A 413 -14.03 -18.68 9.29
CA LEU A 413 -13.09 -18.55 8.17
C LEU A 413 -12.88 -17.09 7.73
N ASN A 414 -12.79 -16.18 8.70
CA ASN A 414 -12.77 -14.74 8.42
C ASN A 414 -11.48 -14.27 7.68
N TYR A 415 -10.36 -14.99 7.82
CA TYR A 415 -9.11 -14.75 7.07
C TYR A 415 -9.20 -15.11 5.57
N LEU A 416 -10.29 -15.73 5.11
CA LEU A 416 -10.50 -16.01 3.68
C LEU A 416 -11.23 -14.87 2.94
N ARG A 417 -11.58 -13.79 3.64
CA ARG A 417 -12.36 -12.69 3.06
C ARG A 417 -11.45 -11.75 2.28
N VAL A 418 -11.37 -11.98 0.97
CA VAL A 418 -10.72 -11.11 -0.02
C VAL A 418 -11.69 -10.78 -1.16
N GLU A 419 -11.44 -9.69 -1.87
CA GLU A 419 -12.35 -9.18 -2.90
C GLU A 419 -11.71 -9.17 -4.31
N ASN A 420 -12.56 -9.22 -5.34
CA ASN A 420 -12.19 -8.84 -6.71
C ASN A 420 -13.13 -7.80 -7.34
N ASP A 421 -13.73 -6.98 -6.48
CA ASP A 421 -14.55 -5.87 -6.92
C ASP A 421 -13.73 -4.72 -7.50
N VAL A 422 -14.42 -3.91 -8.31
CA VAL A 422 -13.95 -2.62 -8.78
C VAL A 422 -15.00 -1.60 -8.39
N TRP A 423 -14.58 -0.59 -7.64
CA TRP A 423 -15.43 0.51 -7.23
C TRP A 423 -14.91 1.82 -7.78
N ARG A 424 -15.82 2.72 -8.11
CA ARG A 424 -15.54 4.09 -8.53
C ARG A 424 -16.11 5.06 -7.51
N TYR A 425 -15.30 6.02 -7.05
CA TYR A 425 -15.75 7.15 -6.24
C TYR A 425 -15.50 8.45 -7.00
N GLY A 426 -16.57 9.09 -7.47
CA GLY A 426 -16.48 10.25 -8.35
C GLY A 426 -17.82 10.93 -8.58
N PRO A 427 -17.88 12.02 -9.36
CA PRO A 427 -19.12 12.63 -9.79
C PRO A 427 -20.05 11.63 -10.50
N PRO A 428 -21.39 11.79 -10.40
CA PRO A 428 -22.34 10.99 -11.18
C PRO A 428 -22.02 11.06 -12.68
N ASP A 429 -22.24 9.95 -13.37
CA ASP A 429 -22.00 9.80 -14.81
C ASP A 429 -23.01 10.56 -15.70
#